data_AF-A0A2J4PAG7-F1
#
_entry.id   AF-A0A2J4PAG7-F1
#
_cell.length_a   1.000
_cell.length_b   1.000
_cell.length_c   1.000
_cell.angle_alpha   90.00
_cell.angle_beta   90.00
_cell.angle_gamma   90.00
#
_symmetry.space_group_name_H-M   'P 1'
#
loop_
_entity.id
_entity.type
_entity.pdbx_description
1 polymer ?
#
loop_
_entity_poly.entity_id
_entity_poly.type
_entity_poly.pdbx_seq_one_letter_code
_entity_poly.pdbx_strand_id
1 'polypeptide(L)'
;MLRKKLLACLIGLGSAQLAVAEEAKKSAIEFDSETLTSLGIDPQIAHYFSSEAKFLPGATSVMLGINGKDKGNIVAHFDDDGQLCFDKAFMEQAGIRQLGIDSEGCYDYLQA
;
A
#
# COMPACT_ATOMS: atom_id res chain seq x y z
N MET A 1 -9.41 71.39 -3.01
CA MET A 1 -9.49 71.09 -1.55
C MET A 1 -9.97 69.66 -1.41
N LEU A 2 -9.07 68.70 -1.16
CA LEU A 2 -8.88 68.00 0.12
C LEU A 2 -10.13 67.14 0.48
N ARG A 3 -10.08 65.80 0.54
CA ARG A 3 -9.25 65.00 1.46
C ARG A 3 -9.07 63.55 1.00
N LYS A 4 -7.81 63.11 1.06
CA LYS A 4 -7.35 61.72 1.06
C LYS A 4 -8.16 60.86 2.03
N LYS A 5 -8.60 59.68 1.59
CA LYS A 5 -8.65 58.49 2.43
C LYS A 5 -8.16 57.28 1.62
N LEU A 6 -6.93 56.87 1.92
CA LEU A 6 -6.40 55.56 1.56
C LEU A 6 -7.18 54.51 2.36
N LEU A 7 -7.67 53.47 1.69
CA LEU A 7 -7.73 52.14 2.29
C LEU A 7 -7.10 51.16 1.28
N ALA A 8 -5.87 50.79 1.59
CA ALA A 8 -5.13 49.73 0.94
C ALA A 8 -5.66 48.39 1.46
N CYS A 9 -5.99 47.46 0.54
CA CYS A 9 -5.71 46.03 0.70
C CYS A 9 -6.15 45.30 -0.58
N LEU A 10 -5.28 45.27 -1.59
CA LEU A 10 -5.36 44.29 -2.68
C LEU A 10 -3.93 43.80 -2.95
N ILE A 11 -3.32 43.19 -1.92
CA ILE A 11 -2.20 42.29 -2.17
C ILE A 11 -2.87 41.05 -2.74
N GLY A 12 -2.67 40.87 -4.05
CA GLY A 12 -3.32 39.88 -4.88
C GLY A 12 -3.18 38.47 -4.32
N LEU A 13 -4.18 37.67 -4.68
CA LEU A 13 -4.29 36.24 -4.48
C LEU A 13 -2.91 35.59 -4.43
N GLY A 14 -2.54 35.15 -3.22
CA GLY A 14 -1.41 34.26 -3.03
C GLY A 14 -1.59 33.06 -3.94
N SER A 15 -0.58 32.82 -4.77
CA SER A 15 -0.43 31.60 -5.54
C SER A 15 -0.51 30.43 -4.54
N ALA A 16 -1.68 29.79 -4.44
CA ALA A 16 -1.77 28.48 -3.86
C ALA A 16 -1.02 27.56 -4.83
N GLN A 17 0.27 27.38 -4.61
CA GLN A 17 0.98 26.25 -5.20
C GLN A 17 0.25 25.02 -4.68
N LEU A 18 -0.53 24.37 -5.55
CA LEU A 18 -0.87 22.97 -5.34
C LEU A 18 0.47 22.25 -5.27
N ALA A 19 0.91 21.92 -4.05
CA ALA A 19 1.99 20.98 -3.84
C ALA A 19 1.48 19.65 -4.36
N VAL A 20 1.76 19.37 -5.63
CA VAL A 20 1.68 18.01 -6.16
C VAL A 20 2.79 17.27 -5.42
N ALA A 21 2.40 16.37 -4.51
CA ALA A 21 3.36 15.46 -3.91
C ALA A 21 3.92 14.60 -5.04
N GLU A 22 5.14 14.92 -5.48
CA GLU A 22 5.88 14.02 -6.35
C GLU A 22 6.14 12.77 -5.52
N GLU A 23 5.56 11.65 -5.94
CA GLU A 23 5.79 10.37 -5.29
C GLU A 23 7.28 10.07 -5.43
N ALA A 24 8.03 10.25 -4.33
CA ALA A 24 9.45 10.02 -4.31
C ALA A 24 9.66 8.56 -4.73
N LYS A 25 10.21 8.36 -5.92
CA LYS A 25 10.46 7.04 -6.48
C LYS A 25 11.35 6.28 -5.50
N LYS A 26 10.75 5.34 -4.77
CA LYS A 26 11.44 4.58 -3.73
C LYS A 26 12.55 3.78 -4.41
N SER A 27 13.79 4.20 -4.18
CA SER A 27 14.95 3.53 -4.74
C SER A 27 15.11 2.16 -4.10
N ALA A 28 15.44 1.15 -4.92
CA ALA A 28 15.77 -0.17 -4.41
C ALA A 28 16.90 -0.10 -3.38
N ILE A 29 16.75 -0.84 -2.28
CA ILE A 29 17.76 -0.99 -1.24
C ILE A 29 18.61 -2.21 -1.55
N GLU A 30 19.91 -2.10 -1.33
CA GLU A 30 20.86 -3.22 -1.45
C GLU A 30 21.06 -3.89 -0.08
N PHE A 31 21.01 -5.21 -0.06
CA PHE A 31 21.27 -6.01 1.14
C PHE A 31 22.68 -6.61 1.08
N ASP A 32 23.34 -6.70 2.23
CA ASP A 32 24.65 -7.33 2.35
C ASP A 32 24.55 -8.85 2.16
N SER A 33 25.03 -9.34 1.01
CA SER A 33 24.89 -10.75 0.62
C SER A 33 25.74 -11.71 1.46
N GLU A 34 26.89 -11.25 1.97
CA GLU A 34 27.76 -12.04 2.85
C GLU A 34 27.07 -12.30 4.19
N THR A 35 26.44 -11.26 4.76
CA THR A 35 25.63 -11.34 5.97
C THR A 35 24.45 -12.29 5.76
N LEU A 36 23.67 -12.14 4.68
CA LEU A 36 22.57 -13.06 4.37
C LEU A 36 23.05 -14.51 4.30
N THR A 37 24.14 -14.77 3.58
CA THR A 37 24.73 -16.11 3.46
C THR A 37 25.16 -16.66 4.82
N SER A 38 25.82 -15.84 5.64
CA SER A 38 26.27 -16.24 6.98
C SER A 38 25.12 -16.59 7.92
N LEU A 39 23.94 -16.01 7.70
CA LEU A 39 22.70 -16.30 8.43
C LEU A 39 21.93 -17.49 7.84
N GLY A 40 22.44 -18.12 6.77
CA GLY A 40 21.78 -19.22 6.08
C GLY A 40 20.58 -18.79 5.22
N ILE A 41 20.50 -17.49 4.88
CA ILE A 41 19.47 -16.93 4.02
C ILE A 41 19.99 -16.89 2.59
N ASP A 42 19.20 -17.36 1.63
CA ASP A 42 19.55 -17.26 0.21
C ASP A 42 19.67 -15.78 -0.21
N PRO A 43 20.84 -15.30 -0.65
CA PRO A 43 21.02 -13.91 -1.07
C PRO A 43 20.08 -13.48 -2.20
N GLN A 44 19.53 -14.39 -3.00
CA GLN A 44 18.57 -14.06 -4.06
C GLN A 44 17.29 -13.42 -3.50
N ILE A 45 16.94 -13.66 -2.23
CA ILE A 45 15.77 -13.05 -1.59
C ILE A 45 15.91 -11.53 -1.41
N ALA A 46 17.13 -11.00 -1.46
CA ALA A 46 17.40 -9.56 -1.40
C ALA A 46 16.69 -8.82 -2.53
N HIS A 47 16.67 -9.39 -3.74
CA HIS A 47 15.98 -8.79 -4.88
C HIS A 47 14.49 -8.63 -4.60
N TYR A 48 13.87 -9.63 -3.98
CA TYR A 48 12.46 -9.61 -3.62
C TYR A 48 12.11 -8.45 -2.68
N PHE A 49 12.90 -8.26 -1.63
CA PHE A 49 12.65 -7.23 -0.61
C PHE A 49 13.30 -5.87 -0.92
N SER A 50 14.01 -5.74 -2.05
CA SER A 50 14.75 -4.52 -2.40
C SER A 50 13.86 -3.30 -2.61
N SER A 51 12.64 -3.49 -3.13
CA SER A 51 11.69 -2.39 -3.38
C SER A 51 10.92 -2.00 -2.11
N GLU A 52 10.45 -3.00 -1.37
CA GLU A 52 9.61 -2.78 -0.19
C GLU A 52 9.51 -3.99 0.73
N ALA A 53 9.04 -3.73 1.95
CA ALA A 53 8.59 -4.78 2.85
C ALA A 53 7.25 -5.31 2.33
N LYS A 54 7.18 -6.62 2.12
CA LYS A 54 6.00 -7.34 1.62
C LYS A 54 5.97 -8.76 2.18
N PHE A 55 4.87 -9.47 1.98
CA PHE A 55 4.80 -10.90 2.31
C PHE A 55 5.49 -11.74 1.24
N LEU A 56 5.93 -12.95 1.57
CA LEU A 56 6.37 -13.89 0.54
C LEU A 56 5.16 -14.45 -0.22
N PRO A 57 5.34 -14.87 -1.49
CA PRO A 57 4.26 -15.49 -2.25
C PRO A 57 3.75 -16.76 -1.57
N GLY A 58 2.44 -17.00 -1.67
CA GLY A 58 1.76 -18.17 -1.11
C GLY A 58 0.94 -17.88 0.14
N ALA A 59 0.64 -18.95 0.90
CA ALA A 59 -0.27 -18.90 2.03
C ALA A 59 0.44 -18.50 3.33
N THR A 60 -0.06 -17.45 4.00
CA THR A 60 0.47 -16.97 5.28
C THR A 60 -0.67 -16.76 6.28
N SER A 61 -0.45 -17.17 7.54
CA SER A 61 -1.39 -16.89 8.64
C SER A 61 -1.23 -15.44 9.12
N VAL A 62 -2.30 -14.66 9.07
CA VAL A 62 -2.31 -13.23 9.43
C VAL A 62 -3.49 -12.91 10.35
N MET A 63 -3.31 -11.92 11.23
CA MET A 63 -4.41 -11.34 11.99
C MET A 63 -5.18 -10.36 11.10
N LEU A 64 -6.47 -10.60 10.88
CA LEU A 64 -7.32 -9.73 10.06
C LEU A 64 -8.07 -8.73 10.93
N GLY A 65 -7.95 -7.44 10.58
CA GLY A 65 -8.77 -6.36 11.13
C GLY A 65 -9.52 -5.64 10.01
N ILE A 66 -10.82 -5.39 10.20
CA ILE A 66 -11.67 -4.68 9.22
C ILE A 66 -12.37 -3.53 9.93
N ASN A 67 -12.16 -2.32 9.44
CA ASN A 67 -12.74 -1.10 10.01
C ASN A 67 -12.49 -0.98 11.53
N GLY A 68 -11.28 -1.34 11.98
CA GLY A 68 -10.88 -1.32 13.39
C GLY A 68 -11.43 -2.48 14.23
N LYS A 69 -12.06 -3.49 13.62
CA LYS A 69 -12.61 -4.66 14.31
C LYS A 69 -11.82 -5.91 13.97
N ASP A 70 -11.25 -6.55 14.99
CA ASP A 70 -10.51 -7.80 14.82
C ASP A 70 -11.44 -8.95 14.40
N LYS A 71 -11.01 -9.70 13.39
CA LYS A 71 -11.67 -10.91 12.85
C LYS A 71 -10.96 -12.19 13.26
N GLY A 72 -9.76 -12.08 13.83
CA GLY A 72 -8.92 -13.21 14.24
C GLY A 72 -7.88 -13.58 13.18
N ASN A 73 -7.21 -14.71 13.42
CA ASN A 73 -6.23 -15.25 12.49
C ASN A 73 -6.92 -15.95 11.32
N ILE A 74 -6.51 -15.61 10.11
CA ILE A 74 -6.94 -16.25 8.87
C ILE A 74 -5.72 -16.68 8.06
N VAL A 75 -5.92 -17.61 7.12
CA VAL A 75 -4.92 -17.87 6.08
C VAL A 75 -5.23 -16.94 4.91
N ALA A 76 -4.27 -16.11 4.55
CA ALA A 76 -4.31 -15.23 3.38
C ALA A 76 -3.31 -15.70 2.33
N HIS A 77 -3.67 -15.57 1.06
CA HIS A 77 -2.76 -15.82 -0.05
C HIS A 77 -2.15 -14.52 -0.53
N PHE A 78 -0.85 -14.53 -0.79
CA PHE A 78 -0.11 -13.43 -1.38
C PHE A 78 0.41 -13.85 -2.75
N ASP A 79 0.33 -12.95 -3.72
CA ASP A 79 0.82 -13.20 -5.08
C ASP A 79 2.35 -13.12 -5.17
N ASP A 80 2.87 -13.26 -6.39
CA ASP A 80 4.31 -13.19 -6.66
C ASP A 80 4.91 -11.81 -6.33
N ASP A 81 4.10 -10.76 -6.24
CA ASP A 81 4.53 -9.42 -5.84
C ASP A 81 4.33 -9.15 -4.34
N GLY A 82 3.85 -10.15 -3.58
CA GLY A 82 3.61 -10.07 -2.14
C GLY A 82 2.37 -9.27 -1.77
N GLN A 83 1.48 -9.04 -2.74
CA GLN A 83 0.21 -8.36 -2.54
C GLN A 83 -0.87 -9.35 -2.09
N LEU A 84 -1.77 -8.90 -1.24
CA LEU A 84 -2.87 -9.72 -0.77
C LEU A 84 -3.77 -10.09 -1.94
N CYS A 85 -3.97 -11.40 -2.11
CA CYS A 85 -4.95 -11.89 -3.06
C CYS A 85 -6.33 -11.95 -2.42
N PHE A 86 -7.27 -11.13 -2.93
CA PHE A 86 -8.66 -11.11 -2.48
C PHE A 86 -9.45 -12.29 -3.05
N ASP A 87 -9.00 -13.52 -2.80
CA ASP A 87 -9.70 -14.73 -3.25
C ASP A 87 -11.04 -14.92 -2.54
N LYS A 88 -11.83 -15.89 -3.00
CA LYS A 88 -13.14 -16.20 -2.44
C LYS A 88 -13.07 -16.51 -0.93
N ALA A 89 -12.10 -17.29 -0.48
CA ALA A 89 -11.97 -17.71 0.91
C ALA A 89 -11.60 -16.54 1.83
N PHE A 90 -10.73 -15.63 1.37
CA PHE A 90 -10.40 -14.39 2.05
C PHE A 90 -11.66 -13.52 2.19
N MET A 91 -12.37 -13.28 1.08
CA MET A 91 -13.55 -12.42 1.06
C MET A 91 -14.67 -12.93 1.97
N GLU A 92 -14.90 -14.25 2.01
CA GLU A 92 -15.85 -14.90 2.92
C GLU A 92 -15.47 -14.70 4.39
N GLN A 93 -14.21 -14.97 4.76
CA GLN A 93 -13.72 -14.77 6.14
C GLN A 93 -13.71 -13.30 6.56
N ALA A 94 -13.44 -12.40 5.61
CA ALA A 94 -13.51 -10.96 5.80
C ALA A 94 -14.97 -10.47 5.94
N GLY A 95 -15.96 -11.23 5.47
CA GLY A 95 -17.36 -10.80 5.42
C GLY A 95 -17.56 -9.66 4.41
N ILE A 96 -16.75 -9.62 3.35
CA ILE A 96 -16.85 -8.67 2.25
C ILE A 96 -17.81 -9.26 1.22
N ARG A 97 -18.79 -8.47 0.78
CA ARG A 97 -19.77 -8.92 -0.21
C ARG A 97 -19.11 -9.06 -1.57
N GLN A 98 -19.22 -10.24 -2.19
CA GLN A 98 -18.83 -10.47 -3.57
C GLN A 98 -19.93 -9.94 -4.51
N LEU A 99 -19.56 -9.07 -5.45
CA LEU A 99 -20.46 -8.60 -6.50
C LEU A 99 -20.51 -9.65 -7.62
N GLY A 100 -21.28 -10.72 -7.40
CA GLY A 100 -21.92 -11.53 -8.44
C GLY A 100 -21.08 -12.20 -9.53
N ILE A 101 -19.74 -12.19 -9.45
CA ILE A 101 -18.87 -12.94 -10.35
C ILE A 101 -18.23 -14.03 -9.50
N ASP A 102 -18.62 -15.28 -9.75
CA ASP A 102 -17.87 -16.45 -9.27
C ASP A 102 -16.56 -16.51 -10.08
N SER A 103 -15.61 -15.61 -9.82
CA SER A 103 -14.27 -15.75 -10.39
C SER A 103 -13.45 -16.64 -9.48
N GLU A 104 -13.06 -17.80 -9.99
CA GLU A 104 -11.92 -18.51 -9.45
C GLU A 104 -10.68 -17.64 -9.67
N GLY A 105 -9.95 -17.33 -8.60
CA GLY A 105 -8.73 -16.52 -8.67
C GLY A 105 -8.78 -15.25 -7.82
N CYS A 106 -7.94 -14.29 -8.21
CA CYS A 106 -7.68 -13.08 -7.46
C CYS A 106 -8.59 -11.92 -7.89
N TYR A 107 -9.39 -11.38 -6.98
CA TYR A 107 -10.29 -10.27 -7.28
C TYR A 107 -9.56 -8.94 -7.16
N ASP A 108 -9.76 -8.04 -8.12
CA ASP A 108 -9.32 -6.66 -7.98
C ASP A 108 -10.34 -5.88 -7.13
N TYR A 109 -10.15 -5.93 -5.82
CA TYR A 109 -11.06 -5.32 -4.86
C TYR A 109 -11.08 -3.78 -4.95
N LEU A 110 -10.01 -3.14 -5.42
CA LEU A 110 -9.93 -1.68 -5.49
C LEU A 110 -10.67 -1.10 -6.71
N GLN A 111 -10.97 -1.94 -7.71
CA GLN A 111 -11.74 -1.56 -8.90
C GLN A 111 -13.25 -1.86 -8.79
N ALA A 112 -13.70 -2.43 -7.66
CA ALA A 112 -15.08 -2.89 -7.45
C ALA A 112 -16.06 -1.81 -6.94
#